data_AF-A0A0S8KP54-F1
#
_entry.id   AF-A0A0S8KP54-F1
#
_cell.length_a   1.000
_cell.length_b   1.000
_cell.length_c   1.000
_cell.angle_alpha   90.00
_cell.angle_beta   90.00
_cell.angle_gamma   90.00
#
_symmetry.space_group_name_H-M   'P 1'
#
loop_
_entity.id
_entity.type
_entity.pdbx_description
1 polymer ?
#
loop_
_entity_poly.entity_id
_entity_poly.type
_entity_poly.pdbx_seq_one_letter_code
_entity_poly.pdbx_strand_id
1 'polypeptide(L)'
;LSPEVVVVVNPNVLSVVDVTEGLAEDGVVIVNSPEPPEKIRETLGLKGKKARVFTVDATGIALETLKRDIPATLMLGAIIRATGLVDLEKTVEVVQEKLGAKLRGEVVEANVTALRRAYEAVKEG
;
A
#
# COMPACT_ATOMS: atom_id res chain seq x y z
N LEU A 1 4.63 19.62 -9.09
CA LEU A 1 5.23 18.88 -7.95
C LEU A 1 6.10 17.77 -8.54
N SER A 2 7.11 17.29 -7.82
CA SER A 2 7.84 16.08 -8.21
C SER A 2 7.81 15.07 -7.07
N PRO A 3 6.74 14.27 -6.95
CA PRO A 3 6.61 13.32 -5.85
C PRO A 3 7.62 12.17 -6.01
N GLU A 4 8.25 11.80 -4.90
CA GLU A 4 9.12 10.63 -4.80
C GLU A 4 8.32 9.35 -4.57
N VAL A 5 7.12 9.46 -3.99
CA VAL A 5 6.21 8.35 -3.71
C VAL A 5 4.78 8.73 -4.06
N VAL A 6 4.12 7.90 -4.85
CA VAL A 6 2.68 7.98 -5.16
C VAL A 6 2.01 6.71 -4.63
N VAL A 7 0.94 6.89 -3.85
CA VAL A 7 0.17 5.78 -3.26
C VAL A 7 -1.26 5.82 -3.76
N VAL A 8 -1.69 4.76 -4.42
CA VAL A 8 -3.02 4.60 -4.99
C VAL A 8 -3.80 3.59 -4.16
N VAL A 9 -4.62 4.09 -3.24
CA VAL A 9 -5.44 3.26 -2.34
C VAL A 9 -6.67 2.68 -3.05
N ASN A 10 -7.25 3.45 -3.98
CA ASN A 10 -8.38 3.02 -4.80
C ASN A 10 -7.92 2.85 -6.25
N PRO A 11 -7.83 1.61 -6.79
CA PRO A 11 -7.31 1.38 -8.14
C PRO A 11 -8.19 1.97 -9.25
N ASN A 12 -9.46 2.29 -8.98
CA ASN A 12 -10.34 2.90 -9.98
C ASN A 12 -9.86 4.26 -10.47
N VAL A 13 -9.00 4.96 -9.72
CA VAL A 13 -8.45 6.26 -10.16
C VAL A 13 -7.49 6.13 -11.34
N LEU A 14 -6.90 4.93 -11.54
CA LEU A 14 -5.94 4.68 -12.63
C LEU A 14 -6.57 4.83 -14.02
N SER A 15 -7.89 4.71 -14.14
CA SER A 15 -8.61 4.87 -15.41
C SER A 15 -9.08 6.31 -15.67
N VAL A 16 -8.93 7.21 -14.69
CA VAL A 16 -9.52 8.56 -14.72
C VAL A 16 -8.47 9.66 -14.63
N VAL A 17 -7.34 9.40 -13.98
CA VAL A 17 -6.28 10.39 -13.72
C VAL A 17 -4.91 9.78 -14.02
N ASP A 18 -4.02 10.56 -14.64
CA ASP A 18 -2.61 10.20 -14.72
C ASP A 18 -1.94 10.38 -13.36
N VAL A 19 -1.89 9.29 -12.59
CA VAL A 19 -1.23 9.26 -11.27
C VAL A 19 0.29 9.37 -11.35
N THR A 20 0.87 9.31 -12.54
CA THR A 20 2.33 9.40 -12.76
C THR A 20 2.77 10.79 -13.17
N GLU A 21 1.83 11.73 -13.33
CA GLU A 21 2.14 13.11 -13.72
C GLU A 21 3.11 13.76 -12.71
N GLY A 22 4.29 14.15 -13.21
CA GLY A 22 5.34 14.78 -12.42
C GLY A 22 6.15 13.83 -11.52
N LEU A 23 5.88 12.52 -11.51
CA LEU A 23 6.64 11.53 -10.73
C LEU A 23 8.15 11.67 -10.98
N ALA A 24 8.94 11.59 -9.91
CA ALA A 24 10.40 11.54 -10.01
C ALA A 24 10.87 10.39 -10.92
N GLU A 25 12.04 10.52 -11.54
CA GLU A 25 12.55 9.54 -12.52
C GLU A 25 12.67 8.13 -11.92
N ASP A 26 13.13 8.04 -10.67
CA ASP A 26 13.27 6.86 -9.83
C ASP A 26 12.16 6.76 -8.76
N GLY A 27 11.06 7.48 -8.96
CA GLY A 27 9.94 7.53 -8.03
C GLY A 27 9.28 6.16 -7.82
N VAL A 28 8.58 6.04 -6.69
CA VAL A 28 7.91 4.82 -6.25
C VAL A 28 6.40 4.97 -6.45
N VAL A 29 5.78 4.00 -7.11
CA VAL A 29 4.32 3.90 -7.23
C VAL A 29 3.84 2.67 -6.49
N ILE A 30 2.92 2.84 -5.55
CA ILE A 30 2.34 1.75 -4.74
C ILE A 30 0.85 1.69 -5.00
N VAL A 31 0.34 0.57 -5.48
CA VAL A 31 -1.06 0.43 -5.88
C VAL A 31 -1.74 -0.70 -5.12
N ASN A 32 -2.90 -0.41 -4.53
CA ASN A 32 -3.82 -1.43 -4.06
C ASN A 32 -4.43 -2.17 -5.26
N SER A 33 -3.93 -3.36 -5.57
CA SER A 33 -4.39 -4.18 -6.68
C SER A 33 -3.98 -5.64 -6.51
N PRO A 34 -4.85 -6.60 -6.85
CA PRO A 34 -4.48 -8.02 -6.94
C PRO A 34 -3.61 -8.32 -8.19
N GLU A 35 -3.54 -7.39 -9.13
CA GLU A 35 -2.77 -7.55 -10.36
C GLU A 35 -1.26 -7.51 -10.09
N PRO A 36 -0.45 -8.23 -10.90
CA PRO A 36 0.99 -8.20 -10.78
C PRO A 36 1.55 -6.81 -11.13
N PRO A 37 2.66 -6.38 -10.48
CA PRO A 37 3.22 -5.04 -10.67
C PRO A 37 3.63 -4.75 -12.12
N GLU A 38 4.02 -5.76 -12.90
CA GLU A 38 4.38 -5.62 -14.31
C GLU A 38 3.18 -5.17 -15.16
N LYS A 39 1.98 -5.65 -14.85
CA LYS A 39 0.74 -5.26 -15.54
C LYS A 39 0.31 -3.84 -15.15
N ILE A 40 0.50 -3.48 -13.88
CA ILE A 40 0.28 -2.09 -13.43
C ILE A 40 1.29 -1.16 -14.09
N ARG A 41 2.57 -1.53 -14.17
CA ARG A 41 3.61 -0.77 -14.88
C ARG A 41 3.25 -0.52 -16.34
N GLU A 42 2.69 -1.52 -17.02
CA GLU A 42 2.18 -1.38 -18.38
C GLU A 42 1.04 -0.36 -18.46
N THR A 43 0.06 -0.50 -17.57
CA THR A 43 -1.13 0.37 -17.53
C THR A 43 -0.74 1.84 -17.28
N LEU A 44 0.29 2.07 -16.47
CA LEU A 44 0.83 3.39 -16.16
C LEU A 44 1.80 3.95 -17.22
N GLY A 45 2.09 3.21 -18.30
CA GLY A 45 3.07 3.65 -19.31
C GLY A 45 4.48 3.82 -18.75
N LEU A 46 4.85 3.01 -17.76
CA LEU A 46 6.16 3.03 -17.07
C LEU A 46 7.12 1.94 -17.57
N LYS A 47 6.81 1.27 -18.70
CA LYS A 47 7.72 0.30 -19.33
C LYS A 47 9.04 0.98 -19.70
N GLY A 48 10.16 0.38 -19.27
CA GLY A 48 11.51 0.90 -19.51
C GLY A 48 11.90 2.15 -18.70
N LYS A 49 11.02 2.65 -17.82
CA LYS A 49 11.33 3.78 -16.91
C LYS A 49 11.93 3.27 -15.60
N LYS A 50 12.74 4.11 -14.94
CA LYS A 50 13.42 3.78 -13.66
C LYS A 50 12.48 3.74 -12.46
N ALA A 51 11.29 4.31 -12.58
CA ALA A 51 10.26 4.26 -11.53
C ALA A 51 10.00 2.81 -11.08
N ARG A 52 9.83 2.61 -9.77
CA ARG A 52 9.57 1.29 -9.16
C ARG A 52 8.06 1.15 -8.93
N VAL A 53 7.49 0.00 -9.29
CA VAL A 53 6.05 -0.25 -9.15
C VAL A 53 5.85 -1.38 -8.15
N PHE A 54 4.99 -1.11 -7.17
CA PHE A 54 4.60 -2.05 -6.14
C PHE A 54 3.11 -2.30 -6.15
N THR A 55 2.72 -3.54 -5.92
CA THR A 55 1.30 -3.91 -5.75
C THR A 55 1.10 -4.72 -4.48
N VAL A 56 -0.09 -4.56 -3.91
CA VAL A 56 -0.60 -5.36 -2.80
C VAL A 56 -2.11 -5.46 -2.92
N ASP A 57 -2.69 -6.63 -2.66
CA ASP A 57 -4.15 -6.78 -2.55
C ASP A 57 -4.62 -6.39 -1.14
N ALA A 58 -4.53 -5.10 -0.82
CA ALA A 58 -4.92 -4.61 0.50
C ALA A 58 -6.42 -4.78 0.74
N THR A 59 -7.25 -4.62 -0.29
CA THR A 59 -8.70 -4.86 -0.18
C THR A 59 -9.01 -6.33 0.13
N GLY A 60 -8.39 -7.29 -0.58
CA GLY A 60 -8.55 -8.71 -0.29
C GLY A 60 -8.10 -9.08 1.14
N ILE A 61 -6.92 -8.60 1.55
CA ILE A 61 -6.43 -8.82 2.92
C ILE A 61 -7.37 -8.24 3.96
N ALA A 62 -7.89 -7.03 3.76
CA ALA A 62 -8.83 -6.38 4.69
C ALA A 62 -10.14 -7.17 4.80
N LEU A 63 -10.68 -7.66 3.69
CA LEU A 63 -11.88 -8.50 3.69
C LEU A 63 -11.66 -9.82 4.42
N GLU A 64 -10.50 -10.44 4.26
CA GLU A 64 -10.18 -11.71 4.92
C GLU A 64 -9.98 -11.56 6.44
N THR A 65 -9.26 -10.51 6.86
CA THR A 65 -8.81 -10.32 8.25
C THR A 65 -9.76 -9.46 9.08
N LEU A 66 -10.27 -8.36 8.51
CA LEU A 66 -11.11 -7.38 9.20
C LEU A 66 -12.60 -7.54 8.90
N LYS A 67 -12.95 -8.38 7.91
CA LYS A 67 -14.30 -8.54 7.36
C LYS A 67 -14.91 -7.23 6.85
N ARG A 68 -14.05 -6.26 6.50
CA ARG A 68 -14.43 -4.90 6.07
C ARG A 68 -13.44 -4.40 5.03
N ASP A 69 -13.93 -3.66 4.04
CA ASP A 69 -13.10 -3.01 3.02
C ASP A 69 -12.48 -1.71 3.59
N ILE A 70 -11.36 -1.85 4.28
CA ILE A 70 -10.62 -0.74 4.90
C ILE A 70 -9.12 -0.90 4.58
N PRO A 71 -8.70 -0.66 3.33
CA PRO A 71 -7.34 -0.94 2.89
C PRO A 71 -6.31 0.10 3.38
N ALA A 72 -6.74 1.27 3.84
CA ALA A 72 -5.84 2.39 4.17
C ALA A 72 -4.75 2.02 5.19
N THR A 73 -5.11 1.32 6.27
CA THR A 73 -4.14 0.85 7.28
C THR A 73 -3.16 -0.15 6.70
N LEU A 74 -3.61 -1.00 5.79
CA LEU A 74 -2.80 -2.04 5.17
C LEU A 74 -1.82 -1.43 4.15
N MET A 75 -2.22 -0.35 3.48
CA MET A 75 -1.34 0.41 2.60
C MET A 75 -0.18 1.06 3.35
N LEU A 76 -0.28 1.30 4.66
CA LEU A 76 0.88 1.70 5.47
C LEU A 76 1.96 0.61 5.46
N GLY A 77 1.58 -0.67 5.63
CA GLY A 77 2.49 -1.79 5.49
C GLY A 77 3.16 -1.81 4.11
N ALA A 78 2.41 -1.48 3.06
CA ALA A 78 2.94 -1.40 1.71
C ALA A 78 3.96 -0.27 1.51
N ILE A 79 3.67 0.92 2.06
CA ILE A 79 4.57 2.07 2.05
C ILE A 79 5.88 1.74 2.76
N ILE A 80 5.82 1.15 3.95
CA ILE A 80 7.00 0.76 4.74
C ILE A 80 7.87 -0.20 3.93
N ARG A 81 7.27 -1.24 3.33
CA ARG A 81 8.00 -2.23 2.54
C ARG A 81 8.65 -1.64 1.29
N ALA A 82 7.93 -0.79 0.56
CA ALA A 82 8.41 -0.23 -0.70
C ALA A 82 9.51 0.82 -0.50
N THR A 83 9.40 1.61 0.58
CA THR A 83 10.24 2.80 0.79
C THR A 83 11.32 2.61 1.83
N GLY A 84 11.13 1.74 2.83
CA GLY A 84 12.04 1.58 3.96
C GLY A 84 12.15 2.82 4.86
N LEU A 85 11.27 3.82 4.70
CA LEU A 85 11.36 5.11 5.41
C LEU A 85 11.06 5.02 6.90
N VAL A 86 10.31 3.99 7.32
CA VAL A 86 9.86 3.79 8.68
C VAL A 86 10.04 2.33 9.06
N ASP A 87 10.26 2.06 10.34
CA ASP A 87 10.34 0.71 10.88
C ASP A 87 8.93 0.09 11.05
N LEU A 88 8.80 -1.18 10.67
CA LEU A 88 7.53 -1.91 10.75
C LEU A 88 7.05 -2.06 12.19
N GLU A 89 7.95 -2.45 13.10
CA GLU A 89 7.61 -2.73 14.50
C GLU A 89 7.16 -1.45 15.21
N LYS A 90 7.88 -0.34 15.01
CA LYS A 90 7.46 0.98 15.52
C LYS A 90 6.10 1.40 14.97
N THR A 91 5.81 1.11 13.70
CA THR A 91 4.50 1.42 13.12
C THR A 91 3.40 0.55 13.73
N VAL A 92 3.68 -0.73 13.99
CA VAL A 92 2.75 -1.64 14.68
C VAL A 92 2.43 -1.13 16.08
N GLU A 93 3.43 -0.71 16.86
CA GLU A 93 3.24 -0.12 18.19
C GLU A 93 2.32 1.10 18.15
N VAL A 94 2.56 2.03 17.21
CA VAL A 94 1.73 3.24 17.05
C VAL A 94 0.30 2.88 16.62
N VAL A 95 0.13 1.91 15.72
CA VAL A 95 -1.20 1.44 15.30
C VAL A 95 -1.94 0.80 16.47
N GLN A 96 -1.27 -0.03 17.28
CA GLN A 96 -1.84 -0.62 18.48
C GLN A 96 -2.30 0.45 19.48
N GLU A 97 -1.45 1.45 19.76
CA GLU A 97 -1.78 2.55 20.67
C GLU A 97 -2.99 3.37 20.15
N LYS A 98 -2.95 3.82 18.90
CA LYS A 98 -3.97 4.72 18.34
C LYS A 98 -5.32 4.02 18.16
N LEU A 99 -5.33 2.75 17.76
CA LEU A 99 -6.56 1.98 17.60
C LEU A 99 -7.07 1.48 18.95
N GLY A 100 -6.19 1.08 19.88
CA GLY A 100 -6.56 0.62 21.22
C GLY A 100 -7.28 1.67 22.06
N ALA A 101 -7.05 2.96 21.78
CA ALA A 101 -7.79 4.05 22.42
C ALA A 101 -9.29 4.11 22.02
N LYS A 102 -9.69 3.44 20.93
CA LYS A 102 -11.04 3.57 20.35
C LYS A 102 -11.74 2.24 20.07
N LEU A 103 -10.98 1.16 19.92
CA LEU A 103 -11.46 -0.13 19.42
C LEU A 103 -11.19 -1.25 20.44
N ARG A 104 -11.94 -2.35 20.32
CA ARG A 104 -11.74 -3.56 21.13
C ARG A 104 -10.43 -4.24 20.75
N GLY A 105 -9.80 -4.90 21.71
CA GLY A 105 -8.50 -5.58 21.53
C GLY A 105 -8.46 -6.52 20.32
N GLU A 106 -9.50 -7.33 20.11
CA GLU A 106 -9.61 -8.23 18.95
C GLU A 106 -9.56 -7.49 17.61
N VAL A 107 -10.17 -6.31 17.52
CA VAL A 107 -10.16 -5.48 16.30
C VAL A 107 -8.77 -4.86 16.09
N VAL A 108 -8.10 -4.48 17.18
CA VAL A 108 -6.72 -3.96 17.13
C VAL A 108 -5.77 -5.05 16.64
N GLU A 109 -5.82 -6.25 17.22
CA GLU A 109 -5.00 -7.40 16.82
C GLU A 109 -5.26 -7.80 15.36
N ALA A 110 -6.51 -7.77 14.92
CA ALA A 110 -6.84 -8.02 13.52
C ALA A 110 -6.23 -6.96 12.58
N ASN A 111 -6.21 -5.68 12.96
CA ASN A 111 -5.57 -4.61 12.19
C ASN A 111 -4.05 -4.78 12.14
N VAL A 112 -3.42 -5.16 13.25
CA VAL A 112 -1.96 -5.43 13.31
C VAL A 112 -1.61 -6.60 12.41
N THR A 113 -2.37 -7.69 12.50
CA THR A 113 -2.19 -8.88 11.65
C THR A 113 -2.34 -8.53 10.17
N ALA A 114 -3.38 -7.75 9.83
CA ALA A 114 -3.62 -7.28 8.47
C ALA A 114 -2.48 -6.41 7.94
N LEU A 115 -1.96 -5.48 8.76
CA LEU A 115 -0.86 -4.60 8.40
C LEU A 115 0.42 -5.39 8.11
N ARG A 116 0.78 -6.34 8.98
CA ARG A 116 1.94 -7.22 8.78
C ARG A 116 1.81 -8.05 7.51
N ARG A 117 0.63 -8.65 7.30
CA ARG A 117 0.36 -9.43 6.09
C ARG A 117 0.46 -8.58 4.83
N ALA A 118 -0.02 -7.34 4.87
CA ALA A 118 0.11 -6.42 3.74
C ALA A 118 1.58 -6.07 3.45
N TYR A 119 2.39 -5.81 4.49
CA TYR A 119 3.84 -5.59 4.37
C TYR A 119 4.56 -6.77 3.72
N GLU A 120 4.23 -7.99 4.11
CA GLU A 120 4.82 -9.21 3.57
C GLU A 120 4.38 -9.48 2.12
N ALA A 121 3.10 -9.26 1.82
CA ALA A 121 2.47 -9.59 0.54
C ALA A 121 2.81 -8.61 -0.61
N VAL A 122 3.50 -7.50 -0.33
CA VAL A 122 3.91 -6.56 -1.37
C VAL A 122 4.80 -7.23 -2.41
N LYS A 123 4.48 -6.99 -3.68
CA LYS A 123 5.27 -7.40 -4.84
C LYS A 123 5.88 -6.17 -5.51
N GLU A 124 7.06 -6.34 -6.08
CA GLU A 124 7.79 -5.32 -6.84
C GLU A 124 7.97 -5.79 -8.29
N GLY A 125 7.86 -4.88 -9.26
CA GLY A 125 8.08 -5.13 -10.69
C GLY A 125 8.11 -3.87 -11.53
#